data_AF-B6QIT2-F1
#
_entry.id   AF-B6QIT2-F1
#
_cell.length_a   1.000
_cell.length_b   1.000
_cell.length_c   1.000
_cell.angle_alpha   90.00
_cell.angle_beta   90.00
_cell.angle_gamma   90.00
#
_symmetry.space_group_name_H-M   'P 1'
#
loop_
_entity.id
_entity.type
_entity.pdbx_description
1 polymer ?
#
loop_
_entity_poly.entity_id
_entity_poly.type
_entity_poly.pdbx_seq_one_letter_code
_entity_poly.pdbx_strand_id
1 'polypeptide(L)'
;MRGLEDGRDAILTISSDATDRIRHAWDGFIDFAMRDNVLEVAIGLMIGQAFTQVVTSFVSDVILPVISLLPFIHRNLDEKFQVLKKGPNYDRARGYNTLAQARDDGALVMAYGAFLNNVISFLGVGMVLYGLAHFYVLISHDGSMIKRTVKCKYCRKWINRKAIRCTNCSSWQDGREDIGLTQCEDTD
;
A
#
# COMPACT_ATOMS: atom_id res chain seq x y z
N MET A 1 -43.92 32.83 -37.41
CA MET A 1 -42.93 31.73 -37.48
C MET A 1 -41.57 32.09 -36.87
N ARG A 2 -41.16 33.38 -36.80
CA ARG A 2 -39.88 33.85 -36.22
C ARG A 2 -39.56 33.51 -34.75
N GLY A 3 -40.56 33.22 -33.90
CA GLY A 3 -40.32 32.97 -32.47
C GLY A 3 -39.73 31.60 -32.14
N LEU A 4 -39.78 30.64 -33.06
CA LEU A 4 -39.21 29.30 -32.86
C LEU A 4 -37.76 29.17 -33.38
N GLU A 5 -37.29 30.13 -34.18
CA GLU A 5 -35.91 30.17 -34.69
C GLU A 5 -34.96 30.72 -33.61
N ASP A 6 -35.36 31.80 -32.93
CA ASP A 6 -34.59 32.45 -31.85
C ASP A 6 -34.30 31.51 -30.66
N GLY A 7 -35.26 30.65 -30.31
CA GLY A 7 -35.10 29.66 -29.24
C GLY A 7 -34.20 28.47 -29.62
N ARG A 8 -34.09 28.15 -30.91
CA ARG A 8 -33.20 27.08 -31.39
C ARG A 8 -31.75 27.55 -31.40
N ASP A 9 -31.51 28.79 -31.81
CA ASP A 9 -30.17 29.37 -31.87
C ASP A 9 -29.56 29.59 -30.48
N ALA A 10 -30.40 29.96 -29.50
CA ALA A 10 -30.02 30.01 -28.08
C ALA A 10 -29.66 28.62 -27.52
N ILE A 11 -30.40 27.57 -27.88
CA ILE A 11 -30.09 26.20 -27.42
C ILE A 11 -28.83 25.64 -28.10
N LEU A 12 -28.60 25.97 -29.38
CA LEU A 12 -27.42 25.53 -30.12
C LEU A 12 -26.13 26.17 -29.57
N THR A 13 -26.17 27.45 -29.18
CA THR A 13 -25.01 28.16 -28.60
C THR A 13 -24.67 27.71 -27.18
N ILE A 14 -25.68 27.35 -26.37
CA ILE A 14 -25.46 26.75 -25.04
C ILE A 14 -24.87 25.34 -25.17
N SER A 15 -25.31 24.57 -26.17
CA SER A 15 -24.78 23.23 -26.46
C SER A 15 -23.31 23.27 -26.90
N SER A 16 -22.92 24.25 -27.72
CA SER A 16 -21.52 24.41 -28.15
C SER A 16 -20.61 24.90 -27.03
N ASP A 17 -21.03 25.88 -26.22
CA ASP A 17 -20.21 26.40 -25.10
C ASP A 17 -20.03 25.34 -23.98
N ALA A 18 -21.04 24.50 -23.74
CA ALA A 18 -20.91 23.37 -22.82
C ALA A 18 -19.88 22.34 -23.32
N THR A 19 -19.86 22.07 -24.64
CA THR A 19 -18.94 21.10 -25.25
C THR A 19 -17.49 21.59 -25.19
N ASP A 20 -17.24 22.87 -25.45
CA ASP A 20 -15.89 23.45 -25.43
C ASP A 20 -15.32 23.53 -24.01
N ARG A 21 -16.14 23.86 -23.00
CA ARG A 21 -15.70 23.83 -21.59
C ARG A 21 -15.35 22.43 -21.11
N ILE A 22 -16.12 21.42 -21.51
CA ILE A 22 -15.82 20.01 -21.19
C ILE A 22 -14.51 19.59 -21.88
N ARG A 23 -14.30 19.99 -23.13
CA ARG A 23 -13.06 19.70 -23.87
C ARG A 23 -11.84 20.35 -23.21
N HIS A 24 -11.92 21.63 -22.84
CA HIS A 24 -10.85 22.32 -22.14
C HIS A 24 -10.56 21.74 -20.75
N ALA A 25 -11.60 21.34 -20.00
CA ALA A 25 -11.42 20.65 -18.73
C ALA A 25 -10.76 19.28 -18.90
N TRP A 26 -11.09 18.56 -19.97
CA TRP A 26 -10.48 17.26 -20.31
C TRP A 26 -9.01 17.39 -20.71
N ASP A 27 -8.67 18.37 -21.55
CA ASP A 27 -7.29 18.64 -21.96
C ASP A 27 -6.42 19.05 -20.74
N GLY A 28 -6.98 19.89 -19.84
CA GLY A 28 -6.32 20.25 -18.58
C GLY A 28 -6.15 19.09 -17.61
N PHE A 29 -7.10 18.14 -17.58
CA PHE A 29 -6.97 16.92 -16.78
C PHE A 29 -5.89 15.98 -17.32
N ILE A 30 -5.81 15.81 -18.64
CA ILE A 30 -4.74 15.01 -19.26
C ILE A 30 -3.38 15.62 -18.95
N ASP A 31 -3.22 16.94 -19.11
CA ASP A 31 -1.97 17.63 -18.81
C ASP A 31 -1.59 17.55 -17.32
N PHE A 32 -2.58 17.50 -16.43
CA PHE A 32 -2.37 17.23 -15.01
C PHE A 32 -1.95 15.78 -14.74
N ALA A 33 -2.62 14.79 -15.35
CA ALA A 33 -2.38 13.37 -15.14
C ALA A 33 -1.04 12.90 -15.73
N MET A 34 -0.57 13.54 -16.80
CA MET A 34 0.73 13.26 -17.43
C MET A 34 1.93 13.79 -16.64
N ARG A 35 1.71 14.41 -15.47
CA ARG A 35 2.80 14.85 -14.59
C ARG A 35 3.45 13.63 -13.94
N ASP A 36 4.76 13.47 -14.15
CA ASP A 36 5.55 12.34 -13.63
C ASP A 36 5.38 12.13 -12.12
N ASN A 37 5.34 13.20 -11.32
CA ASN A 37 5.14 13.13 -9.87
C ASN A 37 3.77 12.53 -9.47
N VAL A 38 2.71 12.76 -10.26
CA VAL A 38 1.38 12.22 -9.98
C VAL A 38 1.31 10.76 -10.43
N LEU A 39 1.90 10.46 -11.59
CA LEU A 39 1.92 9.12 -12.15
C LEU A 39 2.70 8.13 -11.27
N GLU A 40 3.87 8.51 -10.74
CA GLU A 40 4.66 7.66 -9.86
C GLU A 40 3.90 7.27 -8.58
N VAL A 41 3.24 8.24 -7.95
CA VAL A 41 2.42 8.00 -6.74
C VAL A 41 1.23 7.10 -7.06
N ALA A 42 0.55 7.34 -8.19
CA ALA A 42 -0.60 6.54 -8.61
C ALA A 42 -0.23 5.07 -8.86
N ILE A 43 0.87 4.83 -9.58
CA ILE A 43 1.38 3.47 -9.85
C ILE A 43 1.78 2.79 -8.54
N GLY A 44 2.46 3.49 -7.63
CA GLY A 44 2.81 2.96 -6.31
C GLY A 44 1.59 2.50 -5.51
N LEU A 45 0.51 3.29 -5.50
CA LEU A 45 -0.75 2.93 -4.84
C LEU A 45 -1.41 1.70 -5.49
N MET A 46 -1.47 1.64 -6.83
CA MET A 46 -2.07 0.52 -7.56
C MET A 46 -1.35 -0.80 -7.27
N ILE A 47 -0.02 -0.81 -7.34
CA ILE A 47 0.80 -1.99 -7.03
C ILE A 47 0.63 -2.37 -5.55
N GLY A 48 0.62 -1.39 -4.64
CA GLY A 48 0.43 -1.61 -3.21
C GLY A 48 -0.91 -2.28 -2.87
N GLN A 49 -2.00 -1.83 -3.51
CA GLN A 49 -3.33 -2.42 -3.35
C GLN A 49 -3.39 -3.86 -3.89
N ALA A 50 -2.91 -4.08 -5.12
CA ALA A 50 -2.88 -5.41 -5.73
C ALA A 50 -2.05 -6.40 -4.91
N PHE A 51 -0.88 -5.99 -4.41
CA PHE A 51 -0.04 -6.82 -3.56
C PHE A 51 -0.72 -7.15 -2.23
N THR A 52 -1.34 -6.16 -1.58
CA THR A 52 -2.08 -6.37 -0.32
C THR A 52 -3.23 -7.36 -0.50
N GLN A 53 -3.95 -7.28 -1.63
CA GLN A 53 -5.01 -8.24 -1.96
C GLN A 53 -4.47 -9.67 -2.12
N VAL A 54 -3.38 -9.86 -2.86
CA VAL A 54 -2.76 -11.19 -3.05
C VAL A 54 -2.33 -11.80 -1.72
N VAL A 55 -1.69 -11.02 -0.85
CA VAL A 55 -1.24 -11.51 0.46
C VAL A 55 -2.44 -11.81 1.38
N THR A 56 -3.48 -10.98 1.34
CA THR A 56 -4.71 -11.19 2.11
C THR A 56 -5.44 -12.46 1.66
N SER A 57 -5.56 -12.70 0.35
CA SER A 57 -6.13 -13.94 -0.20
C SER A 57 -5.28 -15.15 0.17
N PHE A 58 -3.96 -15.06 0.08
CA PHE A 58 -3.10 -16.18 0.48
C PHE A 58 -3.27 -16.54 1.97
N VAL A 59 -3.34 -15.55 2.85
CA VAL A 59 -3.57 -15.79 4.28
C VAL A 59 -4.97 -16.36 4.53
N SER A 60 -5.99 -15.78 3.91
CA SER A 60 -7.39 -16.16 4.15
C SER A 60 -7.74 -17.52 3.55
N ASP A 61 -7.19 -17.84 2.37
CA ASP A 61 -7.58 -19.02 1.58
C ASP A 61 -6.64 -20.21 1.79
N VAL A 62 -5.40 -19.98 2.23
CA VAL A 62 -4.39 -21.06 2.43
C VAL A 62 -4.02 -21.21 3.89
N ILE A 63 -3.73 -20.12 4.60
CA ILE A 63 -3.25 -20.19 5.98
C ILE A 63 -4.40 -20.43 6.97
N LEU A 64 -5.51 -19.68 6.88
CA LEU A 64 -6.63 -19.84 7.81
C LEU A 64 -7.23 -21.27 7.78
N PRO A 65 -7.42 -21.94 6.63
CA PRO A 65 -7.92 -23.32 6.61
C PRO A 65 -6.94 -24.32 7.25
N VAL A 66 -5.63 -24.12 7.07
CA VAL A 66 -4.58 -24.96 7.68
C VAL A 66 -4.55 -24.76 9.20
N ILE A 67 -4.67 -23.52 9.67
CA ILE A 67 -4.77 -23.22 11.11
C ILE A 67 -6.08 -23.76 11.69
N SER A 68 -7.17 -23.71 10.92
CA SER A 68 -8.50 -24.21 11.29
C SER A 68 -8.57 -25.75 11.38
N LEU A 69 -7.56 -26.46 10.86
CA LEU A 69 -7.39 -27.90 11.07
C LEU A 69 -6.78 -28.22 12.45
N LEU A 70 -6.11 -27.26 13.09
CA LEU A 70 -5.53 -27.47 14.41
C LEU A 70 -6.62 -27.41 15.50
N PRO A 71 -6.64 -28.36 16.45
CA PRO A 71 -7.71 -28.48 17.46
C PRO A 71 -7.81 -27.30 18.43
N PHE A 72 -6.81 -26.40 18.44
CA PHE A 72 -6.75 -25.23 19.32
C PHE A 72 -7.61 -24.04 18.84
N ILE A 73 -7.95 -23.95 17.55
CA ILE A 73 -8.71 -22.82 16.97
C ILE A 73 -9.89 -23.39 16.19
N HIS A 74 -11.12 -23.15 16.66
CA HIS A 74 -12.33 -23.76 16.10
C HIS A 74 -12.68 -23.22 14.70
N ARG A 75 -13.30 -24.07 13.87
CA ARG A 75 -13.55 -23.86 12.44
C ARG A 75 -14.35 -22.61 12.05
N ASN A 76 -15.13 -22.03 12.97
CA ASN A 76 -15.98 -20.86 12.71
C ASN A 76 -15.74 -19.78 13.78
N LEU A 77 -14.55 -19.17 13.79
CA LEU A 77 -14.28 -18.00 14.64
C LEU A 77 -15.21 -16.86 14.24
N ASP A 78 -15.39 -16.60 12.95
CA ASP A 78 -16.18 -15.46 12.47
C ASP A 78 -17.64 -15.50 12.96
N GLU A 79 -18.28 -16.68 12.90
CA GLU A 79 -19.65 -16.90 13.39
C GLU A 79 -19.76 -16.97 14.91
N LYS A 80 -18.67 -16.80 15.65
CA LYS A 80 -18.71 -16.81 17.11
C LYS A 80 -19.10 -15.43 17.61
N PHE A 81 -20.39 -15.29 17.94
CA PHE A 81 -20.96 -14.04 18.38
C PHE A 81 -21.77 -14.20 19.66
N GLN A 82 -21.72 -13.18 20.51
CA GLN A 82 -22.52 -13.12 21.71
C GLN A 82 -23.62 -12.08 21.52
N VAL A 83 -24.87 -12.50 21.66
CA VAL A 83 -26.04 -11.62 21.58
C VAL A 83 -26.26 -11.00 22.95
N LEU A 84 -26.04 -9.69 23.09
CA LEU A 84 -26.26 -8.97 24.35
C LEU A 84 -27.71 -8.52 24.48
N LYS A 85 -28.35 -8.14 23.37
CA LYS A 85 -29.78 -7.80 23.33
C LYS A 85 -30.44 -8.51 22.17
N LYS A 86 -31.47 -9.29 22.48
CA LYS A 86 -32.23 -10.11 21.52
C LYS A 86 -33.15 -9.21 20.68
N GLY A 87 -33.18 -9.46 19.37
CA GLY A 87 -34.10 -8.80 18.45
C GLY A 87 -35.53 -9.35 18.56
N PRO A 88 -36.51 -8.75 17.85
CA PRO A 88 -37.93 -9.12 17.93
C PRO A 88 -38.23 -10.56 17.47
N ASN A 89 -37.45 -11.10 16.53
CA ASN A 89 -37.62 -12.46 15.99
C ASN A 89 -36.68 -13.49 16.65
N TYR A 90 -36.30 -13.29 17.91
CA TYR A 90 -35.43 -14.23 18.61
C TYR A 90 -36.18 -15.52 18.96
N ASP A 91 -35.89 -16.59 18.22
CA ASP A 91 -36.40 -17.92 18.52
C ASP A 91 -35.56 -18.57 19.64
N ARG A 92 -36.16 -18.78 20.83
CA ARG A 92 -35.47 -19.30 22.03
C ARG A 92 -34.88 -20.70 21.83
N ALA A 93 -35.42 -21.47 20.88
CA ALA A 93 -35.04 -22.86 20.65
C ALA A 93 -33.92 -23.02 19.60
N ARG A 94 -33.80 -22.10 18.64
CA ARG A 94 -32.84 -22.20 17.51
C ARG A 94 -31.75 -21.14 17.51
N GLY A 95 -31.90 -20.06 18.29
CA GLY A 95 -30.93 -18.97 18.31
C GLY A 95 -30.70 -18.36 16.93
N TYR A 96 -29.63 -17.57 16.80
CA TYR A 96 -29.15 -17.13 15.50
C TYR A 96 -28.05 -18.07 15.04
N ASN A 97 -28.14 -18.54 13.80
CA ASN A 97 -27.12 -19.43 13.22
C ASN A 97 -26.02 -18.64 12.49
N THR A 98 -26.28 -17.40 12.12
CA THR A 98 -25.31 -16.54 11.42
C THR A 98 -25.30 -15.12 11.99
N LEU A 99 -24.13 -14.48 11.90
CA LEU A 99 -23.94 -13.08 12.26
C LEU A 99 -24.84 -12.12 11.48
N ALA A 100 -25.07 -12.42 10.19
CA ALA A 100 -25.90 -11.60 9.30
C ALA A 100 -27.36 -11.58 9.79
N GLN A 101 -27.90 -12.77 10.11
CA GLN A 101 -29.26 -12.89 10.63
C GLN A 101 -29.46 -12.14 11.95
N ALA A 102 -28.45 -12.17 12.83
CA ALA A 102 -28.52 -11.47 14.11
C ALA A 102 -28.42 -9.94 13.95
N ARG A 103 -27.69 -9.44 12.94
CA ARG A 103 -27.65 -8.00 12.59
C ARG A 103 -28.94 -7.52 11.96
N ASP A 104 -29.52 -8.30 11.04
CA ASP A 104 -30.73 -7.93 10.32
C ASP A 104 -31.96 -7.82 11.23
N ASP A 105 -31.99 -8.63 12.30
CA ASP A 105 -33.00 -8.57 13.36
C ASP A 105 -32.81 -7.40 14.34
N GLY A 106 -31.79 -6.56 14.14
CA GLY A 106 -31.45 -5.43 15.02
C GLY A 106 -30.99 -5.87 16.41
N ALA A 107 -30.52 -7.12 16.56
CA ALA A 107 -29.95 -7.59 17.81
C ALA A 107 -28.61 -6.88 18.05
N LEU A 108 -28.36 -6.47 19.30
CA LEU A 108 -27.07 -5.91 19.67
C LEU A 108 -26.11 -7.08 19.90
N VAL A 109 -25.26 -7.34 18.91
CA VAL A 109 -24.34 -8.48 18.88
C VAL A 109 -22.90 -8.00 19.01
N MET A 110 -22.16 -8.60 19.95
CA MET A 110 -20.71 -8.45 20.03
C MET A 110 -20.06 -9.58 19.23
N ALA A 111 -19.63 -9.26 18.02
CA ALA A 111 -18.96 -10.17 17.09
C ALA A 111 -17.45 -10.23 17.39
N TYR A 112 -17.07 -10.82 18.53
CA TYR A 112 -15.66 -11.01 18.88
C TYR A 112 -14.94 -11.98 17.93
N GLY A 113 -15.71 -12.86 17.28
CA GLY A 113 -15.27 -13.76 16.23
C GLY A 113 -14.59 -13.09 15.05
N ALA A 114 -15.31 -12.17 14.39
CA ALA A 114 -14.80 -11.39 13.26
C ALA A 114 -13.59 -10.51 13.65
N PHE A 115 -13.58 -9.97 14.87
CA PHE A 115 -12.43 -9.22 15.37
C PHE A 115 -11.18 -10.10 15.49
N LEU A 116 -11.31 -11.27 16.10
CA LEU A 116 -10.19 -12.19 16.27
C LEU A 116 -9.69 -12.73 14.92
N ASN A 117 -10.61 -12.96 13.97
CA ASN A 117 -10.26 -13.30 12.59
C ASN A 117 -9.40 -12.20 11.94
N ASN A 118 -9.80 -10.94 12.04
CA ASN A 118 -9.01 -9.82 11.50
C ASN A 118 -7.62 -9.69 12.16
N VAL A 119 -7.51 -9.95 13.47
CA VAL A 119 -6.22 -9.93 14.18
C VAL A 119 -5.32 -11.08 13.71
N ILE A 120 -5.86 -12.29 13.57
CA ILE A 120 -5.11 -13.45 13.05
C ILE A 120 -4.67 -13.20 11.62
N SER A 121 -5.54 -12.67 10.76
CA SER A 121 -5.22 -12.29 9.39
C SER A 121 -4.13 -11.22 9.33
N PHE A 122 -4.19 -10.20 10.19
CA PHE A 122 -3.14 -9.19 10.28
C PHE A 122 -1.76 -9.78 10.65
N LEU A 123 -1.73 -10.65 11.67
CA LEU A 123 -0.50 -11.35 12.05
C LEU A 123 -0.01 -12.31 10.96
N GLY A 124 -0.94 -12.99 10.29
CA GLY A 124 -0.65 -13.88 9.16
C GLY A 124 -0.02 -13.13 7.99
N VAL A 125 -0.58 -11.99 7.60
CA VAL A 125 -0.02 -11.13 6.54
C VAL A 125 1.39 -10.70 6.90
N GLY A 126 1.63 -10.21 8.12
CA GLY A 126 2.96 -9.84 8.58
C GLY A 126 3.96 -10.99 8.54
N MET A 127 3.54 -12.19 8.98
CA MET A 127 4.37 -13.40 8.97
C MET A 127 4.69 -13.87 7.54
N VAL A 128 3.74 -13.78 6.61
CA VAL A 128 3.97 -14.13 5.20
C VAL A 128 4.91 -13.14 4.53
N LEU A 129 4.74 -11.84 4.74
CA LEU A 129 5.65 -10.81 4.22
C LEU A 129 7.07 -11.01 4.74
N TYR A 130 7.21 -11.27 6.04
CA TYR A 130 8.49 -11.61 6.64
C TYR A 130 9.08 -12.90 6.05
N GLY A 131 8.26 -13.93 5.90
CA GLY A 131 8.65 -15.22 5.31
C GLY A 131 9.15 -15.06 3.88
N LEU A 132 8.46 -14.29 3.04
CA LEU A 132 8.87 -14.00 1.66
C LEU A 132 10.17 -13.20 1.61
N ALA A 133 10.30 -12.16 2.45
CA ALA A 133 11.53 -11.38 2.54
C ALA A 133 12.70 -12.26 3.00
N HIS A 134 12.49 -13.11 4.01
CA HIS A 134 13.52 -14.01 4.51
C HIS A 134 13.87 -15.10 3.50
N PHE A 135 12.89 -15.69 2.81
CA PHE A 135 13.09 -16.67 1.76
C PHE A 135 13.86 -16.08 0.58
N TYR A 136 13.54 -14.85 0.17
CA TYR A 136 14.30 -14.12 -0.83
C TYR A 136 15.74 -13.89 -0.36
N VAL A 137 15.97 -13.47 0.89
CA VAL A 137 17.33 -13.31 1.45
C VAL A 137 18.08 -14.65 1.52
N LEU A 138 17.36 -15.74 1.77
CA LEU A 138 17.94 -17.08 1.91
C LEU A 138 18.33 -17.67 0.55
N ILE A 139 17.50 -17.48 -0.49
CA ILE A 139 17.76 -17.97 -1.86
C ILE A 139 18.65 -17.02 -2.65
N SER A 140 18.38 -15.72 -2.59
CA SER A 140 19.18 -14.71 -3.25
C SER A 140 20.32 -14.29 -2.32
N HIS A 141 21.38 -15.09 -2.32
CA HIS A 141 22.65 -14.83 -1.61
C HIS A 141 23.44 -13.64 -2.19
N ASP A 142 22.76 -12.71 -2.88
CA ASP A 142 23.38 -11.56 -3.50
C ASP A 142 22.78 -10.29 -2.90
N GLY A 143 23.40 -9.83 -1.81
CA GLY A 143 23.13 -8.55 -1.16
C GLY A 143 23.51 -7.33 -2.01
N SER A 144 23.33 -7.40 -3.32
CA SER A 144 23.79 -6.41 -4.30
C SER A 144 22.89 -5.18 -4.41
N MET A 145 21.66 -5.25 -3.88
CA MET A 145 20.70 -4.12 -3.90
C MET A 145 20.87 -3.13 -2.75
N ILE A 146 21.52 -3.52 -1.66
CA ILE A 146 21.97 -2.55 -0.64
C ILE A 146 23.41 -2.19 -0.99
N LYS A 147 23.58 -1.29 -1.97
CA LYS A 147 24.85 -0.59 -2.16
C LYS A 147 25.17 0.11 -0.83
N ARG A 148 26.00 -0.52 0.02
CA ARG A 148 26.41 0.05 1.30
C ARG A 148 26.96 1.45 1.01
N THR A 149 26.25 2.48 1.46
CA THR A 149 26.71 3.86 1.28
C THR A 149 27.58 4.24 2.48
N VAL A 150 28.68 4.91 2.20
CA VAL A 150 29.58 5.49 3.21
C VAL A 150 29.56 7.00 3.05
N LYS A 151 29.73 7.74 4.14
CA LYS A 151 29.93 9.19 4.05
C LYS A 151 31.32 9.47 3.49
N CYS A 152 31.40 10.37 2.51
CA CYS A 152 32.68 10.90 2.04
C CYS A 152 33.35 11.72 3.16
N LYS A 153 34.68 11.56 3.34
CA LYS A 153 35.44 12.29 4.37
C LYS A 153 35.36 13.81 4.19
N TYR A 154 35.47 14.27 2.94
CA TYR A 154 35.55 15.70 2.61
C TYR A 154 34.16 16.36 2.52
N CYS A 155 33.28 15.87 1.63
CA CYS A 155 31.98 16.52 1.39
C CYS A 155 30.83 16.03 2.29
N ARG A 156 31.05 14.99 3.12
CA ARG A 156 30.05 14.37 4.02
C ARG A 156 28.77 13.85 3.35
N LYS A 157 28.66 13.90 2.01
CA LYS A 157 27.56 13.27 1.26
C LYS A 157 27.73 11.75 1.23
N TRP A 158 26.61 11.04 1.12
CA TRP A 158 26.57 9.58 1.01
C TRP A 158 26.99 9.13 -0.39
N ILE A 159 27.97 8.25 -0.47
CA ILE A 159 28.48 7.66 -1.72
C ILE A 159 28.50 6.13 -1.64
N ASN A 160 28.54 5.46 -2.78
CA ASN A 160 28.70 4.00 -2.84
C ASN A 160 30.08 3.59 -2.26
N ARG A 161 30.12 2.57 -1.38
CA ARG A 161 31.37 2.03 -0.81
C ARG A 161 32.38 1.55 -1.87
N LYS A 162 31.91 1.10 -3.05
CA LYS A 162 32.79 0.67 -4.15
C LYS A 162 33.28 1.83 -5.03
N ALA A 163 32.86 3.07 -4.75
CA ALA A 163 33.30 4.23 -5.54
C ALA A 163 34.72 4.65 -5.14
N ILE A 164 35.63 4.63 -6.11
CA ILE A 164 37.02 5.07 -5.96
C ILE A 164 37.11 6.60 -5.84
N ARG A 165 36.18 7.31 -6.51
CA ARG A 165 36.11 8.77 -6.54
C ARG A 165 34.72 9.24 -6.13
N CYS A 166 34.65 10.31 -5.33
CA CYS A 166 33.36 10.91 -4.95
C CYS A 166 32.76 11.69 -6.14
N THR A 167 31.49 11.42 -6.49
CA THR A 167 30.78 12.15 -7.57
C THR A 167 30.59 13.64 -7.28
N ASN A 168 30.49 14.04 -6.00
CA ASN A 168 30.15 15.42 -5.65
C ASN A 168 31.35 16.33 -5.44
N CYS A 169 32.43 15.84 -4.81
CA CYS A 169 33.65 16.63 -4.57
C CYS A 169 34.85 16.16 -5.38
N SER A 170 34.71 15.13 -6.22
CA SER A 170 35.80 14.55 -7.03
C SER A 170 37.02 14.05 -6.25
N SER A 171 36.96 14.08 -4.91
CA SER A 171 38.02 13.61 -4.02
C SER A 171 38.16 12.10 -4.09
N TRP A 172 39.39 11.63 -3.92
CA TRP A 172 39.71 10.22 -3.80
C TRP A 172 39.35 9.71 -2.40
N GLN A 173 38.75 8.52 -2.33
CA GLN A 173 38.30 7.93 -1.06
C GLN A 173 39.31 6.93 -0.47
N ASP A 174 40.42 6.70 -1.16
CA ASP A 174 41.54 5.83 -0.77
C ASP A 174 42.55 6.51 0.18
N GLY A 175 42.37 7.80 0.50
CA GLY A 175 43.22 8.55 1.44
C GLY A 175 44.51 9.08 0.83
N ARG A 176 44.71 8.96 -0.49
CA ARG A 176 45.92 9.46 -1.16
C ARG A 176 46.10 10.98 -1.11
N GLU A 177 45.00 11.71 -0.95
CA GLU A 177 44.98 13.17 -0.78
C GLU A 177 45.46 13.59 0.61
N ASP A 178 45.36 12.70 1.61
CA ASP A 178 45.80 12.96 2.98
C ASP A 178 47.35 12.87 3.11
N ILE A 179 48.02 12.11 2.23
CA ILE A 179 49.48 11.88 2.25
C ILE A 179 50.27 13.17 1.94
N GLY A 180 49.75 14.02 1.05
CA GLY A 180 50.40 15.28 0.70
C GLY A 180 50.33 16.33 1.80
N LEU A 181 49.38 16.21 2.73
CA LEU A 181 49.19 17.15 3.84
C LEU A 181 50.10 16.83 5.03
N THR A 182 50.33 15.55 5.33
CA THR A 182 51.25 15.14 6.40
C THR A 182 52.69 15.57 6.15
N GLN A 183 53.12 15.64 4.89
CA GLN A 183 54.52 15.94 4.55
C GLN A 183 54.89 17.41 4.73
N CYS A 184 53.92 18.32 4.76
CA CYS A 184 54.11 19.73 5.08
C CYS A 184 54.10 20.02 6.59
N GLU A 185 53.53 19.12 7.41
CA GLU A 185 53.47 19.28 8.87
C GLU A 185 54.77 18.81 9.56
N ASP A 186 55.52 17.92 8.91
CA ASP A 186 56.82 17.42 9.39
C ASP A 186 58.03 18.28 8.98
N THR A 187 57.80 19.40 8.27
CA THR A 187 58.88 20.27 7.73
C THR A 187 59.00 21.65 8.40
N ASP A 188 58.27 21.88 9.50
CA ASP A 188 58.43 23.03 10.42
C ASP A 188 59.02 22.59 11.77
#